data_AF-A0A8S3GQE2-F1
#
_entry.id   AF-A0A8S3GQE2-F1
#
_cell.length_a   1.000
_cell.length_b   1.000
_cell.length_c   1.000
_cell.angle_alpha   90.00
_cell.angle_beta   90.00
_cell.angle_gamma   90.00
#
_symmetry.space_group_name_H-M   'P 1'
#
loop_
_entity.id
_entity.type
_entity.pdbx_description
1 polymer ?
#
loop_
_entity_poly.entity_id
_entity_poly.type
_entity_poly.pdbx_seq_one_letter_code
_entity_poly.pdbx_strand_id
1 'polypeptide(L)'
;METLFPMNSNRIFTIYACDICLKHFNGSSLAYQRHVAKCLCVQPPGKLVFSENDLAIFQIGNKNFTMEQRIYIKSLCRISRLFIDSKKNIDDTKIDRFIYYILCRRDPILSLCQ
;
A
#
# COMPACT_ATOMS: atom_id res chain seq x y z
N MET A 1 16.24 6.52 -15.44
CA MET A 1 14.96 6.11 -14.81
C MET A 1 15.29 5.11 -13.71
N GLU A 2 15.52 5.57 -12.48
CA GLU A 2 15.71 4.67 -11.34
C GLU A 2 14.36 4.48 -10.63
N THR A 3 13.77 3.31 -10.81
CA THR A 3 12.69 2.81 -9.95
C THR A 3 13.33 2.33 -8.64
N LEU A 4 13.07 3.04 -7.54
CA LEU A 4 13.58 2.81 -6.19
C LEU A 4 12.99 1.56 -5.50
N PHE A 5 13.00 0.41 -6.18
CA PHE A 5 13.23 -0.85 -5.50
C PHE A 5 14.76 -0.94 -5.35
N PRO A 6 15.31 -1.30 -4.17
CA PRO A 6 16.76 -1.31 -4.00
C PRO A 6 17.38 -2.17 -5.09
N MET A 7 18.03 -1.52 -6.06
CA MET A 7 18.71 -2.14 -7.20
C MET A 7 20.03 -2.78 -6.75
N ASN A 8 20.06 -3.39 -5.57
CA ASN A 8 21.13 -4.30 -5.18
C ASN A 8 20.87 -5.66 -5.82
N SER A 9 20.76 -5.66 -7.16
CA SER A 9 20.80 -6.76 -8.11
C SER A 9 20.00 -6.37 -9.36
N ASN A 10 20.72 -6.09 -10.45
CA ASN A 10 20.16 -6.11 -11.78
C ASN A 10 19.38 -7.44 -11.97
N ARG A 11 18.10 -7.38 -12.38
CA ARG A 11 17.20 -8.48 -12.83
C ARG A 11 16.17 -9.01 -11.82
N ILE A 12 15.39 -8.15 -11.17
CA ILE A 12 14.12 -8.56 -10.55
C ILE A 12 12.98 -8.14 -11.47
N PHE A 13 12.42 -9.09 -12.21
CA PHE A 13 11.33 -8.85 -13.18
C PHE A 13 9.93 -8.81 -12.55
N THR A 14 9.79 -9.30 -11.32
CA THR A 14 8.49 -9.50 -10.68
C THR A 14 8.52 -9.06 -9.22
N ILE A 15 7.53 -8.26 -8.84
CA ILE A 15 7.30 -7.81 -7.47
C ILE A 15 5.94 -8.36 -7.04
N TYR A 16 5.89 -9.06 -5.92
CA TYR A 16 4.65 -9.50 -5.29
C TYR A 16 4.27 -8.50 -4.21
N ALA A 17 3.01 -8.10 -4.13
CA ALA A 17 2.52 -7.16 -3.11
C ALA A 17 1.22 -7.67 -2.49
N CYS A 18 1.08 -7.47 -1.17
CA CYS A 18 -0.20 -7.67 -0.49
C CYS A 18 -1.17 -6.57 -0.93
N ASP A 19 -2.37 -6.98 -1.30
CA ASP A 19 -3.52 -6.15 -1.65
C ASP A 19 -4.00 -5.25 -0.51
N ILE A 20 -3.92 -5.74 0.74
CA ILE A 20 -4.42 -4.98 1.89
C ILE A 20 -3.35 -4.13 2.56
N CYS A 21 -2.19 -4.69 2.94
CA CYS A 21 -1.17 -3.93 3.68
C CYS A 21 -0.10 -3.28 2.80
N LEU A 22 -0.12 -3.55 1.49
CA LEU A 22 0.84 -3.06 0.49
C LEU A 22 2.31 -3.43 0.74
N LYS A 23 2.60 -4.35 1.66
CA LYS A 23 3.95 -4.92 1.80
C LYS A 23 4.34 -5.66 0.52
N HIS A 24 5.52 -5.35 0.00
CA HIS A 24 6.04 -5.93 -1.24
C HIS A 24 7.23 -6.86 -1.01
N PHE A 25 7.39 -7.81 -1.92
CA PHE A 25 8.39 -8.87 -1.90
C PHE A 25 9.01 -8.98 -3.30
N ASN A 26 10.33 -8.82 -3.37
CA ASN A 26 11.04 -8.81 -4.63
C ASN A 26 11.36 -10.25 -5.07
N GLY A 27 10.81 -10.71 -6.19
CA GLY A 27 11.13 -12.01 -6.80
C GLY A 27 10.78 -13.26 -6.00
N SER A 28 10.17 -13.15 -4.81
CA SER A 28 9.89 -14.28 -3.91
C SER A 28 8.39 -14.50 -3.70
N SER A 29 7.80 -15.36 -4.52
CA SER A 29 6.40 -15.80 -4.36
C SER A 29 6.17 -16.51 -3.02
N LEU A 30 7.14 -17.33 -2.57
CA LEU A 30 7.06 -18.05 -1.29
C LEU A 30 6.98 -17.10 -0.09
N ALA A 31 7.79 -16.03 -0.07
CA ALA A 31 7.73 -15.04 1.00
C ALA A 31 6.40 -14.29 1.02
N TYR A 32 5.87 -13.97 -0.17
CA TYR A 32 4.55 -13.38 -0.32
C TYR A 32 3.44 -14.30 0.19
N GLN A 33 3.41 -15.57 -0.21
CA GLN A 33 2.41 -16.54 0.26
C GLN A 33 2.44 -16.72 1.78
N ARG A 34 3.64 -16.80 2.38
CA ARG A 34 3.81 -16.86 3.83
C ARG A 34 3.29 -15.61 4.53
N HIS A 35 3.41 -14.44 3.89
CA HIS A 35 2.87 -13.20 4.41
C HIS A 35 1.35 -13.19 4.33
N VAL A 36 0.76 -13.52 3.18
CA VAL A 36 -0.71 -13.57 3.01
C VAL A 36 -1.34 -14.51 4.04
N ALA A 37 -0.74 -15.68 4.29
CA ALA A 37 -1.24 -16.64 5.27
C ALA A 37 -1.20 -16.15 6.74
N LYS A 38 -0.45 -15.08 7.04
CA LYS A 38 -0.30 -14.52 8.40
C LYS A 38 -0.78 -13.08 8.51
N CYS A 39 -1.16 -12.46 7.40
CA CYS A 39 -1.53 -11.06 7.37
C CYS A 39 -2.88 -10.90 8.05
N LEU A 40 -2.93 -10.11 9.12
CA LEU A 40 -4.16 -9.82 9.86
C LEU A 40 -4.82 -8.52 9.40
N CYS A 41 -4.23 -7.84 8.41
CA CYS A 41 -4.79 -6.61 7.86
C CYS A 41 -6.05 -6.96 7.06
N VAL A 42 -7.17 -6.32 7.39
CA VAL A 42 -8.46 -6.49 6.68
C VAL A 42 -8.86 -5.24 5.89
N GLN A 43 -8.26 -4.10 6.20
CA GLN A 43 -8.51 -2.81 5.58
C GLN A 43 -7.24 -1.95 5.61
N PRO A 44 -7.11 -0.94 4.75
CA PRO A 44 -6.01 0.01 4.85
C PRO A 44 -6.04 0.76 6.20
N PRO A 45 -4.89 1.26 6.67
CA PRO A 45 -4.85 2.10 7.86
C PRO A 45 -5.51 3.46 7.58
N GLY A 46 -5.78 4.22 8.63
CA GLY A 46 -6.39 5.55 8.52
C GLY A 46 -7.86 5.58 8.93
N LYS A 47 -8.47 6.74 8.69
CA LYS A 47 -9.86 6.99 9.07
C LYS A 47 -10.77 6.72 7.88
N LEU A 48 -11.77 5.85 8.05
CA LEU A 48 -12.86 5.73 7.08
C LEU A 48 -13.65 7.06 7.02
N VAL A 49 -13.66 7.71 5.87
CA VAL A 49 -14.34 9.00 5.64
C VAL A 49 -15.54 8.91 4.72
N PHE A 50 -15.64 7.82 3.96
CA PHE A 50 -16.78 7.53 3.09
C PHE A 50 -16.97 6.03 3.00
N SER A 51 -18.22 5.57 3.04
CA SER A 51 -18.58 4.17 2.83
C SER A 51 -19.99 4.11 2.25
N GLU A 52 -20.12 3.60 1.03
CA GLU A 52 -21.39 3.40 0.36
C GLU A 52 -21.30 2.15 -0.51
N ASN A 53 -22.28 1.25 -0.39
CA ASN A 53 -22.28 -0.05 -1.08
C ASN A 53 -20.96 -0.81 -0.82
N ASP A 54 -20.30 -1.25 -1.89
CA ASP A 54 -19.01 -1.92 -1.89
C ASP A 54 -17.82 -0.95 -1.89
N LEU A 55 -18.03 0.37 -1.92
CA LEU A 55 -16.96 1.36 -1.94
C LEU A 55 -16.68 1.93 -0.54
N ALA A 56 -15.40 2.11 -0.25
CA ALA A 56 -14.91 2.74 0.97
C ALA A 56 -13.73 3.67 0.68
N ILE A 57 -13.67 4.84 1.32
CA ILE A 57 -12.52 5.75 1.24
C ILE A 57 -11.92 5.94 2.61
N PHE A 58 -10.62 5.65 2.72
CA PHE A 58 -9.83 5.84 3.92
C PHE A 58 -8.92 7.06 3.76
N GLN A 59 -9.00 7.99 4.69
CA GLN A 59 -8.11 9.13 4.78
C GLN A 59 -6.90 8.78 5.65
N ILE A 60 -5.71 8.94 5.09
CA ILE A 60 -4.43 8.83 5.78
C ILE A 60 -3.73 10.19 5.76
N GLY A 61 -3.33 10.66 6.94
CA GLY A 61 -2.55 11.88 7.10
C GLY A 61 -3.29 13.03 7.79
N ASN A 62 -2.51 13.85 8.52
CA ASN A 62 -2.82 15.08 9.27
C ASN A 62 -1.75 15.26 10.39
N LYS A 63 -2.08 16.00 11.48
CA LYS A 63 -1.19 16.25 12.64
C LYS A 63 -0.71 15.00 13.40
N ASN A 64 -1.26 13.80 13.17
CA ASN A 64 -0.93 12.58 13.93
C ASN A 64 -0.61 11.35 13.04
N PHE A 65 0.29 11.52 12.08
CA PHE A 65 0.70 10.46 11.15
C PHE A 65 1.40 9.30 11.88
N THR A 66 0.74 8.14 12.00
CA THR A 66 1.28 6.99 12.75
C THR A 66 2.39 6.27 11.98
N MET A 67 3.25 5.50 12.66
CA MET A 67 4.30 4.73 12.00
C MET A 67 3.76 3.70 10.99
N GLU A 68 2.63 3.07 11.32
CA GLU A 68 1.94 2.15 10.42
C GLU A 68 1.49 2.84 9.13
N GLN A 69 0.88 4.02 9.24
CA GLN A 69 0.48 4.83 8.08
C GLN A 69 1.69 5.22 7.23
N ARG A 70 2.84 5.55 7.84
CA ARG A 70 4.08 5.90 7.11
C ARG A 70 4.57 4.73 6.27
N ILE A 71 4.62 3.55 6.87
CA ILE A 71 5.06 2.32 6.19
C ILE A 71 4.12 1.98 5.02
N TYR A 72 2.82 2.11 5.26
CA TYR A 72 1.79 1.87 4.24
C TYR A 72 1.94 2.82 3.06
N ILE A 73 1.98 4.13 3.32
CA ILE A 73 2.10 5.15 2.27
C ILE A 73 3.43 5.10 1.55
N LYS A 74 4.53 4.79 2.25
CA LYS A 74 5.84 4.58 1.61
C LYS A 74 5.78 3.42 0.61
N SER A 75 5.12 2.34 0.98
CA SER A 75 4.93 1.18 0.09
C SER A 75 4.03 1.53 -1.10
N LEU A 76 2.91 2.24 -0.87
CA LEU A 76 2.03 2.75 -1.91
C LEU A 76 2.76 3.70 -2.89
N CYS A 77 3.60 4.60 -2.40
CA CYS A 77 4.34 5.54 -3.23
C CYS A 77 5.35 4.83 -4.15
N ARG A 78 5.96 3.74 -3.67
CA ARG A 78 6.86 2.91 -4.49
C ARG A 78 6.09 2.18 -5.59
N ILE A 79 4.97 1.55 -5.25
CA ILE A 79 4.13 0.82 -6.21
C ILE A 79 3.56 1.79 -7.25
N SER A 80 3.02 2.94 -6.84
CA SER A 80 2.42 3.92 -7.77
C SER A 80 3.40 4.52 -8.77
N ARG A 81 4.70 4.57 -8.47
CA ARG A 81 5.73 5.01 -9.42
C ARG A 81 5.89 4.05 -10.61
N LEU A 82 5.43 2.80 -10.49
CA LEU A 82 5.37 1.86 -11.62
C LEU A 82 4.31 2.23 -12.66
N PHE A 83 3.33 3.05 -12.28
CA PHE A 83 2.18 3.42 -13.13
C PHE A 83 2.16 4.90 -13.49
N ILE A 84 3.00 5.72 -12.86
CA ILE A 84 3.00 7.18 -13.01
C ILE A 84 4.44 7.67 -13.20
N ASP A 85 4.85 7.85 -14.46
CA ASP A 85 6.22 8.27 -14.81
C ASP A 85 6.56 9.67 -14.30
N SER A 86 5.58 10.57 -14.25
CA SER A 86 5.74 11.94 -13.76
C SER A 86 5.76 12.04 -12.23
N LYS A 87 5.59 10.93 -11.49
CA LYS A 87 5.59 10.93 -10.03
C LYS A 87 6.99 11.11 -9.47
N LYS A 88 7.26 12.30 -8.91
CA LYS A 88 8.49 12.58 -8.15
C LYS A 88 8.58 11.64 -6.95
N ASN A 89 9.80 11.18 -6.64
CA ASN A 89 10.06 10.41 -5.43
C ASN A 89 9.70 11.24 -4.21
N ILE A 90 8.76 10.73 -3.43
CA ILE A 90 8.44 11.30 -2.13
C ILE A 90 9.44 10.67 -1.15
N ASP A 91 10.48 11.43 -0.81
CA ASP A 91 11.41 11.04 0.24
C ASP A 91 10.67 10.96 1.59
N ASP A 92 11.17 10.15 2.52
CA ASP A 92 10.50 9.83 3.78
C ASP A 92 10.06 11.06 4.59
N THR A 93 10.77 12.19 4.45
CA THR A 93 10.49 13.47 5.15
C THR A 93 9.36 14.29 4.50
N LYS A 94 8.90 13.91 3.31
CA LYS A 94 7.86 14.62 2.56
C LYS A 94 6.50 13.94 2.64
N ILE A 95 6.43 12.67 3.06
CA ILE A 95 5.19 11.88 3.13
C ILE A 95 4.15 12.58 4.02
N ASP A 96 4.56 13.11 5.15
CA ASP A 96 3.65 13.73 6.13
C ASP A 96 3.05 15.06 5.68
N ARG A 97 3.51 15.60 4.54
CA ARG A 97 3.03 16.88 3.99
C ARG A 97 1.76 16.71 3.16
N PHE A 98 1.35 15.47 2.89
CA PHE A 98 0.20 15.16 2.04
C PHE A 98 -0.89 14.45 2.83
N ILE A 99 -2.13 14.63 2.37
CA ILE A 99 -3.27 13.82 2.78
C ILE A 99 -3.51 12.82 1.65
N TYR A 100 -3.66 11.55 2.00
CA TYR A 100 -3.88 10.47 1.07
C TYR A 100 -5.30 9.94 1.25
N TYR A 101 -6.02 9.78 0.14
CA TYR A 101 -7.33 9.15 0.11
C TYR A 101 -7.20 7.81 -0.61
N ILE A 102 -7.44 6.73 0.12
CA ILE A 102 -7.35 5.35 -0.38
C ILE A 102 -8.77 4.90 -0.69
N LEU A 103 -9.09 4.77 -1.97
CA LEU A 103 -10.32 4.15 -2.43
C LEU A 103 -10.15 2.62 -2.42
N CYS A 104 -11.05 1.93 -1.76
CA CYS A 104 -11.12 0.49 -1.70
C CYS A 104 -12.49 0.03 -2.19
N ARG A 105 -12.51 -1.10 -2.89
CA ARG A 105 -13.72 -1.87 -3.15
C ARG A 105 -13.69 -3.11 -2.25
N ARG A 106 -14.74 -3.30 -1.45
CA ARG A 106 -14.93 -4.47 -0.59
C ARG A 106 -15.59 -5.56 -1.42
N ASP A 107 -15.02 -6.76 -1.40
CA ASP A 107 -15.68 -7.89 -2.05
C ASP A 107 -16.93 -8.29 -1.26
N PRO A 108 -18.12 -8.35 -1.90
CA PRO A 108 -19.38 -8.66 -1.22
C PRO A 108 -19.43 -10.08 -0.61
N ILE A 109 -18.53 -10.97 -1.02
CA ILE A 109 -18.45 -12.35 -0.54
C ILE A 109 -17.78 -12.43 0.83
N LEU A 110 -16.88 -11.50 1.18
CA LEU A 110 -16.21 -11.47 2.48
C LEU A 110 -17.06 -10.82 3.59
N SER A 111 -18.12 -10.09 3.24
CA SER A 111 -19.06 -9.49 4.20
C SER A 111 -20.12 -10.45 4.76
N LEU A 112 -20.19 -11.70 4.27
CA LEU A 112 -21.13 -12.73 4.74
C LEU A 112 -20.52 -13.66 5.81
N CYS A 113 -19.25 -13.49 6.16
CA CYS A 113 -18.54 -14.30 7.16
C CYS A 113 -18.18 -13.52 8.44
N GLN A 114 -18.97 -12.48 8.78
CA GLN A 114 -18.92 -11.82 10.08
C GLN A 114 -20.20 -12.11 10.88
#